data_AF-A0A0M3KKH2-F1
#
_entry.id   AF-A0A0M3KKH2-F1
#
_cell.length_a   1.000
_cell.length_b   1.000
_cell.length_c   1.000
_cell.angle_alpha   90.00
_cell.angle_beta   90.00
_cell.angle_gamma   90.00
#
_symmetry.space_group_name_H-M   'P 1'
#
loop_
_entity.id
_entity.type
_entity.pdbx_description
1 polymer ?
#
loop_
_entity_poly.entity_id
_entity_poly.type
_entity_poly.pdbx_seq_one_letter_code
_entity_poly.pdbx_strand_id
1 'polypeptide(L)'
;MMAHFFMEPSTINYPFEKGPLSARFRGEHALRRYPSGEERCIACKLCEAICPAQAITIEAETRPDGSRRTTRYDIDMTKCIYCG
;
A
#
# COMPACT_ATOMS: atom_id res chain seq x y z
N MET A 1 -41.47 -15.55 -12.75
CA MET A 1 -40.10 -16.03 -12.43
C MET A 1 -39.12 -15.99 -13.62
N MET A 2 -39.47 -15.39 -14.79
CA MET A 2 -38.60 -15.33 -15.99
C MET A 2 -38.02 -13.95 -16.32
N ALA A 3 -38.37 -12.89 -15.59
CA ALA A 3 -37.99 -11.51 -15.95
C ALA A 3 -36.46 -11.27 -15.99
N HIS A 4 -35.69 -11.96 -15.15
CA HIS A 4 -34.22 -11.80 -15.11
C HIS A 4 -33.48 -12.40 -16.31
N PHE A 5 -34.12 -13.29 -17.09
CA PHE A 5 -33.47 -13.92 -18.26
C PHE A 5 -33.32 -12.97 -19.45
N PHE A 6 -34.19 -11.95 -19.54
CA PHE A 6 -34.19 -10.97 -20.64
C PHE A 6 -33.47 -9.66 -20.30
N MET A 7 -32.89 -9.54 -19.10
CA MET A 7 -32.08 -8.38 -18.73
C MET A 7 -30.62 -8.59 -19.13
N GLU A 8 -29.93 -7.48 -19.40
CA GLU A 8 -28.49 -7.51 -19.64
C GLU A 8 -27.74 -7.98 -18.38
N PRO A 9 -26.73 -8.86 -18.50
CA PRO A 9 -25.98 -9.35 -17.35
C PRO A 9 -25.12 -8.24 -16.74
N SER A 10 -25.08 -8.18 -15.41
CA SER A 10 -24.27 -7.20 -14.68
C SER A 10 -22.77 -7.53 -14.60
N THR A 11 -22.30 -8.52 -15.35
CA THR A 11 -20.92 -9.03 -15.31
C THR A 11 -20.00 -8.20 -16.20
N ILE A 12 -18.82 -7.85 -15.69
CA ILE A 12 -17.74 -7.22 -16.47
C ILE A 12 -16.80 -8.28 -17.06
N ASN A 13 -16.18 -7.98 -18.20
CA ASN A 13 -15.23 -8.91 -18.83
C ASN A 13 -13.80 -8.75 -18.26
N TYR A 14 -13.56 -9.24 -17.04
CA TYR A 14 -12.22 -9.26 -16.45
C TYR A 14 -11.31 -10.24 -17.21
N PRO A 15 -10.05 -9.90 -17.56
CA PRO A 15 -9.26 -8.75 -17.14
C PRO A 15 -9.27 -7.53 -18.08
N PHE A 16 -10.03 -7.57 -19.19
CA PHE A 16 -10.09 -6.51 -20.19
C PHE A 16 -10.85 -5.28 -19.70
N GLU A 17 -11.89 -5.51 -18.90
CA GLU A 17 -12.66 -4.49 -18.20
C GLU A 17 -12.46 -4.64 -16.69
N LYS A 18 -12.16 -3.54 -16.00
CA LYS A 18 -11.97 -3.51 -14.54
C LYS A 18 -13.09 -2.74 -13.88
N GLY A 19 -13.43 -3.14 -12.66
CA GLY A 19 -14.40 -2.41 -11.84
C GLY A 19 -13.92 -0.99 -11.53
N PRO A 20 -14.84 -0.02 -11.36
CA PRO A 20 -14.49 1.34 -11.00
C PRO A 20 -13.83 1.38 -9.61
N LEU A 21 -12.67 2.02 -9.51
CA LEU A 21 -11.94 2.21 -8.25
C LEU A 21 -11.97 3.68 -7.84
N SER A 22 -12.26 3.94 -6.56
CA SER A 22 -12.16 5.30 -6.01
C SER A 22 -10.70 5.71 -5.82
N ALA A 23 -10.42 7.01 -5.83
CA ALA A 23 -9.08 7.54 -5.54
C ALA A 23 -8.56 7.21 -4.12
N ARG A 24 -9.45 6.75 -3.23
CA ARG A 24 -9.15 6.33 -1.85
C ARG A 24 -8.94 4.82 -1.72
N PHE A 25 -8.93 4.09 -2.83
CA PHE A 25 -8.70 2.64 -2.81
C PHE A 25 -7.35 2.32 -2.13
N ARG A 26 -7.39 1.40 -1.17
CA ARG A 26 -6.21 0.91 -0.45
C ARG A 26 -5.74 -0.38 -1.12
N GLY A 27 -4.53 -0.35 -1.66
CA GLY A 27 -3.93 -1.47 -2.38
C GLY A 27 -2.51 -1.74 -1.92
N GLU A 28 -1.61 -1.97 -2.86
CA GLU A 28 -0.21 -2.23 -2.59
C GLU A 28 0.49 -1.02 -1.96
N HIS A 29 1.33 -1.30 -0.95
CA HIS A 29 2.08 -0.27 -0.24
C HIS A 29 3.30 0.17 -1.06
N ALA A 30 3.61 1.46 -1.07
CA ALA A 30 4.76 2.00 -1.80
C ALA A 30 5.46 3.13 -1.03
N LEU A 31 6.79 3.07 -0.94
CA LEU A 31 7.57 4.21 -0.45
C LEU A 31 7.65 5.29 -1.52
N ARG A 32 7.28 6.51 -1.15
CA ARG A 32 7.36 7.67 -2.02
C ARG A 32 8.68 8.42 -1.85
N ARG A 33 9.11 9.07 -2.93
CA ARG A 33 10.26 9.98 -2.98
C ARG A 33 9.79 11.43 -3.05
N TYR A 34 10.66 12.35 -2.61
CA TYR A 34 10.53 13.77 -2.89
C TYR A 34 10.76 14.04 -4.39
N PRO A 35 10.34 15.22 -4.91
CA PRO A 35 10.65 15.60 -6.29
C PRO A 35 12.16 15.67 -6.60
N SER A 36 13.00 15.85 -5.58
CA SER A 36 14.47 15.78 -5.68
C SER A 36 15.01 14.36 -5.88
N GLY A 37 14.16 13.33 -5.80
CA GLY A 37 14.55 11.91 -5.90
C GLY A 37 14.91 11.26 -4.56
N GLU A 38 15.07 12.04 -3.50
CA GLU A 38 15.36 11.53 -2.16
C GLU A 38 14.14 10.81 -1.55
N GLU A 39 14.35 9.77 -0.75
CA GLU A 39 13.25 9.08 -0.08
C GLU A 39 12.57 9.96 1.00
N ARG A 40 11.25 9.82 1.13
CA ARG A 40 10.48 10.56 2.15
C ARG A 40 10.57 9.93 3.55
N CYS A 41 10.96 8.67 3.63
CA CYS A 41 11.09 7.96 4.91
C CYS A 41 12.25 8.55 5.73
N ILE A 42 11.96 8.98 6.96
CA ILE A 42 12.95 9.50 7.93
C ILE A 42 13.18 8.54 9.11
N ALA A 43 12.82 7.26 8.91
CA ALA A 43 12.89 6.21 9.91
C ALA A 43 12.23 6.57 11.26
N CYS A 44 11.08 7.25 11.24
CA CYS A 44 10.38 7.67 12.46
C CYS A 44 9.74 6.53 13.27
N LYS A 45 9.63 5.33 12.68
CA LYS A 45 8.99 4.14 13.27
C LYS A 45 7.52 4.30 13.68
N LEU A 46 6.86 5.39 13.30
CA LEU A 46 5.43 5.60 13.58
C LEU A 46 4.54 4.58 12.86
N CYS A 47 4.86 4.26 11.60
CA CYS A 47 4.11 3.27 10.82
C CYS A 47 4.23 1.86 11.41
N GLU A 48 5.41 1.51 11.95
CA GLU A 48 5.65 0.24 12.63
C GLU A 48 4.84 0.16 13.93
N ALA A 49 4.83 1.24 14.72
CA ALA A 49 4.09 1.30 15.98
C ALA A 49 2.56 1.25 15.81
N ILE A 50 2.01 1.88 14.76
CA ILE A 50 0.56 1.90 14.52
C ILE A 50 0.05 0.67 13.78
N CYS A 51 0.92 -0.15 13.20
CA CYS A 51 0.50 -1.30 12.41
C CYS A 51 -0.20 -2.34 13.30
N PRO A 52 -1.52 -2.59 13.14
CA PRO A 52 -2.27 -3.46 14.04
C PRO A 52 -1.84 -4.93 13.94
N ALA A 53 -1.34 -5.34 12.77
CA ALA A 53 -0.87 -6.70 12.53
C ALA A 53 0.65 -6.88 12.66
N GLN A 54 1.38 -5.83 13.08
CA GLN A 54 2.85 -5.84 13.19
C GLN A 54 3.54 -6.41 11.93
N ALA A 55 3.04 -5.97 10.76
CA ALA A 55 3.51 -6.42 9.46
C ALA A 55 4.77 -5.68 8.99
N ILE A 56 5.08 -4.53 9.60
CA ILE A 56 6.18 -3.65 9.18
C ILE A 56 7.37 -3.85 10.13
N THR A 57 8.58 -3.93 9.60
CA THR A 57 9.82 -3.99 10.38
C THR A 57 10.78 -2.91 9.89
N ILE A 58 11.27 -2.05 10.80
CA ILE A 58 12.11 -0.90 10.44
C ILE A 58 13.41 -0.86 11.25
N GLU A 59 14.55 -0.90 10.55
CA GLU A 59 15.88 -0.65 11.10
C GLU A 59 16.42 0.68 10.55
N ALA A 60 17.05 1.48 11.42
CA ALA A 60 17.40 2.87 11.14
C ALA A 60 18.87 3.13 11.46
N GLU A 61 19.57 3.76 10.53
CA GLU A 61 20.95 4.21 10.72
C GLU A 61 21.13 5.64 10.17
N THR A 62 22.18 6.30 10.66
CA THR A 62 22.56 7.63 10.19
C THR A 62 23.45 7.48 8.96
N ARG A 63 23.05 8.09 7.85
CA ARG A 63 23.88 8.12 6.64
C ARG A 63 25.08 9.06 6.80
N PRO A 64 26.10 8.96 5.93
CA PRO A 64 27.26 9.86 5.95
C PRO A 64 26.91 11.35 5.78
N ASP A 65 25.75 11.65 5.19
CA ASP A 65 25.19 13.00 5.04
C ASP A 65 24.55 13.54 6.34
N GLY A 66 24.56 12.77 7.43
CA GLY A 66 23.95 13.11 8.72
C GLY A 66 22.43 12.88 8.77
N SER A 67 21.81 12.46 7.68
CA SER A 67 20.38 12.18 7.63
C SER A 67 20.05 10.80 8.22
N ARG A 68 18.95 10.69 8.99
CA ARG A 68 18.49 9.42 9.54
C ARG A 68 17.60 8.69 8.55
N ARG A 69 17.99 7.48 8.16
CA ARG A 69 17.37 6.73 7.06
C ARG A 69 17.21 5.26 7.41
N THR A 70 16.32 4.59 6.69
CA THR A 70 16.08 3.16 6.91
C THR A 70 17.11 2.34 6.17
N THR A 71 17.80 1.44 6.88
CA THR A 71 18.64 0.40 6.27
C THR A 71 17.82 -0.80 5.87
N ARG A 72 16.81 -1.12 6.68
CA ARG A 72 15.83 -2.16 6.42
C ARG A 72 14.43 -1.61 6.60
N TYR A 73 13.60 -1.80 5.58
CA TYR A 73 12.18 -1.51 5.61
C TYR A 73 11.46 -2.64 4.89
N ASP A 74 10.89 -3.55 5.67
CA ASP A 74 10.17 -4.70 5.14
C ASP A 74 8.70 -4.61 5.55
N ILE A 75 7.81 -4.91 4.61
CA ILE A 75 6.38 -5.09 4.87
C ILE A 75 6.01 -6.52 4.49
N ASP A 76 5.57 -7.29 5.47
CA ASP A 76 5.00 -8.61 5.23
C ASP A 76 3.55 -8.47 4.76
N MET A 77 3.34 -8.62 3.45
CA MET A 77 2.03 -8.53 2.83
C MET A 77 1.09 -9.68 3.23
N THR A 78 1.61 -10.77 3.80
CA THR A 78 0.79 -11.89 4.31
C THR A 78 0.19 -11.58 5.69
N LYS A 79 0.89 -10.76 6.49
CA LYS A 79 0.38 -10.24 7.76
C LYS A 79 -0.45 -8.97 7.60
N CYS A 80 -0.21 -8.18 6.55
CA CYS A 80 -0.87 -6.91 6.34
C CYS A 80 -2.40 -7.07 6.17
N ILE A 81 -3.17 -6.23 6.89
CA ILE A 81 -4.64 -6.21 6.80
C ILE A 81 -5.19 -5.07 5.92
N TYR A 82 -4.34 -4.34 5.21
CA TYR A 82 -4.72 -3.25 4.29
C TYR A 82 -5.63 -2.16 4.91
N CYS A 83 -5.39 -1.84 6.19
CA CYS A 83 -6.16 -0.85 6.94
C CYS A 83 -5.80 0.61 6.63
N GLY A 84 -4.61 0.84 6.03
CA GLY A 84 -3.90 2.12 5.86
C GLY A 84 -4.74 3.34 5.55
#